data_AF-A0A537KFN7-F1
#
_entry.id   AF-A0A537KFN7-F1
#
_cell.length_a   1.000
_cell.length_b   1.000
_cell.length_c   1.000
_cell.angle_alpha   90.00
_cell.angle_beta   90.00
_cell.angle_gamma   90.00
#
_symmetry.space_group_name_H-M   'P 1'
#
loop_
_entity.id
_entity.type
_entity.pdbx_description
1 polymer ?
#
loop_
_entity_poly.entity_id
_entity_poly.type
_entity_poly.pdbx_seq_one_letter_code
_entity_poly.pdbx_strand_id
1 'polypeptide(L)' 'MKNFSAFWLLCFAMNLSAQTYQPNWESLDKRPTPQWFKDSKFGIFIHWGVYSVPGWSTKGSYAEWYQQGLQTTDTARQ' A
#
# COMPACT_ATOMS: atom_id res chain seq x y z
N MET A 1 -32.66 -25.08 -32.43
CA MET A 1 -31.29 -24.52 -32.36
C MET A 1 -31.27 -23.03 -32.70
N LYS A 2 -32.02 -22.16 -31.98
CA LYS A 2 -32.17 -20.74 -32.35
C LYS A 2 -31.85 -19.73 -31.23
N ASN A 3 -31.45 -20.18 -30.03
CA ASN A 3 -31.43 -19.31 -28.85
C ASN A 3 -30.02 -19.13 -28.24
N PHE A 4 -28.95 -19.56 -28.93
CA PHE A 4 -27.59 -19.46 -28.39
C PHE A 4 -26.91 -18.11 -28.68
N SER A 5 -27.33 -17.36 -29.71
CA SER A 5 -26.71 -16.07 -30.08
C SER A 5 -27.10 -14.89 -29.20
N ALA A 6 -28.30 -14.92 -28.58
CA ALA A 6 -28.77 -13.82 -27.75
C ALA A 6 -28.00 -13.70 -26.41
N PHE A 7 -27.46 -14.81 -25.91
CA PHE A 7 -26.73 -14.85 -24.65
C PHE A 7 -25.33 -14.21 -24.75
N TRP A 8 -24.68 -14.31 -25.92
CA TRP A 8 -23.38 -13.70 -26.19
C TRP A 8 -23.43 -12.18 -26.37
N LEU A 9 -24.54 -11.65 -26.91
CA LEU A 9 -24.75 -10.20 -27.09
C LEU A 9 -25.02 -9.46 -25.77
N LEU A 10 -25.62 -10.13 -24.78
CA LEU A 10 -25.92 -9.52 -23.48
C LEU A 10 -24.65 -9.31 -22.62
N CYS A 11 -23.64 -10.15 -22.80
CA CYS A 11 -22.38 -10.05 -22.04
C CYS A 11 -21.48 -8.90 -22.50
N PHE A 12 -21.63 -8.39 -23.73
CA PHE A 12 -20.75 -7.34 -24.28
C PHE A 12 -21.19 -5.91 -23.92
N ALA A 13 -22.38 -5.73 -23.31
CA ALA A 13 -22.94 -4.42 -22.99
C ALA A 13 -22.67 -3.95 -21.54
N MET A 14 -21.90 -4.70 -20.75
CA MET A 14 -21.55 -4.29 -19.39
C MET A 14 -20.45 -3.22 -19.43
N ASN A 15 -20.87 -1.96 -19.33
CA ASN A 15 -19.97 -0.83 -19.10
C ASN A 15 -19.24 -1.05 -17.76
N LEU A 16 -17.95 -1.36 -17.82
CA LEU A 16 -17.06 -1.35 -16.65
C LEU A 16 -16.82 0.10 -16.24
N SER A 17 -17.71 0.65 -15.41
CA SER A 17 -17.44 1.92 -14.73
C SER A 17 -16.60 1.65 -13.49
N ALA A 18 -15.44 2.31 -13.37
CA ALA A 18 -14.78 2.43 -12.08
C ALA A 18 -15.66 3.27 -11.12
N GLN A 19 -15.59 2.99 -9.82
CA GLN A 19 -16.28 3.80 -8.81
C GLN A 19 -15.62 5.19 -8.74
N THR A 20 -16.39 6.26 -8.86
CA THR A 20 -15.88 7.63 -8.67
C THR A 20 -15.98 8.02 -7.20
N TYR A 21 -14.86 8.38 -6.58
CA TYR A 21 -14.81 8.89 -5.21
C TYR A 21 -14.82 10.42 -5.19
N GLN A 22 -15.51 10.99 -4.20
CA GLN A 22 -15.47 12.42 -3.89
C GLN A 22 -14.41 12.70 -2.81
N PRO A 23 -13.80 13.90 -2.76
CA PRO A 23 -12.79 14.25 -1.76
C PRO A 23 -13.41 14.57 -0.39
N ASN A 24 -14.25 13.66 0.13
CA ASN A 24 -14.85 13.75 1.46
C ASN A 24 -14.88 12.37 2.13
N TRP A 25 -14.89 12.36 3.47
CA TRP A 25 -14.79 11.13 4.26
C TRP A 25 -15.94 10.15 4.00
N GLU A 26 -17.17 10.64 3.87
CA GLU A 26 -18.33 9.80 3.61
C GLU A 26 -18.18 8.99 2.30
N SER A 27 -17.53 9.56 1.29
CA SER A 27 -17.23 8.85 0.05
C SER A 27 -16.04 7.90 0.17
N LEU A 28 -14.95 8.32 0.81
CA LEU A 28 -13.71 7.56 0.89
C LEU A 28 -13.83 6.31 1.79
N ASP A 29 -14.60 6.40 2.87
CA ASP A 29 -14.80 5.30 3.82
C ASP A 29 -15.64 4.16 3.22
N LYS A 30 -16.38 4.43 2.14
CA LYS A 30 -17.11 3.40 1.38
C LYS A 30 -16.16 2.51 0.55
N ARG A 31 -14.86 2.82 0.44
CA ARG A 31 -13.92 2.00 -0.34
C ARG A 31 -13.64 0.67 0.39
N PRO A 32 -13.93 -0.49 -0.21
CA PRO A 32 -13.54 -1.75 0.38
C PRO A 32 -12.02 -1.94 0.26
N THR A 33 -11.41 -2.66 1.21
CA THR A 33 -10.05 -3.18 1.02
C THR A 33 -10.06 -4.14 -0.18
N PRO A 34 -9.17 -3.95 -1.19
CA PRO A 34 -9.11 -4.82 -2.36
C PRO A 34 -8.97 -6.30 -1.97
N GLN A 35 -9.67 -7.17 -2.68
CA GLN A 35 -9.70 -8.60 -2.35
C GLN A 35 -8.30 -9.23 -2.38
N TRP A 36 -7.49 -8.87 -3.38
CA TRP A 36 -6.11 -9.35 -3.48
C TRP A 36 -5.28 -9.03 -2.22
N PHE A 37 -5.44 -7.85 -1.62
CA PHE A 37 -4.69 -7.45 -0.43
C PHE A 37 -5.12 -8.28 0.78
N LYS A 38 -6.42 -8.55 0.90
CA LYS A 38 -6.94 -9.47 1.92
C LYS A 38 -6.43 -10.88 1.69
N ASP A 39 -6.26 -11.33 0.45
CA ASP A 39 -5.86 -12.70 0.10
C ASP A 39 -4.36 -12.95 0.25
N SER A 40 -3.50 -11.94 0.04
CA SER A 40 -2.05 -12.13 0.04
C SER A 40 -1.46 -12.63 1.35
N LYS A 41 -2.06 -12.31 2.51
CA LYS A 41 -1.69 -12.67 3.92
C LYS A 41 -0.25 -12.38 4.38
N PHE A 42 0.71 -12.27 3.47
CA PHE A 42 2.13 -12.11 3.70
C PHE A 42 2.68 -11.04 2.75
N GLY A 43 3.57 -10.20 3.27
CA GLY A 43 4.24 -9.16 2.51
C GLY A 43 5.61 -8.88 3.12
N ILE A 44 6.54 -8.43 2.27
CA ILE A 44 7.87 -8.00 2.68
C ILE A 44 7.87 -6.48 2.73
N PHE A 45 8.28 -5.91 3.86
CA PHE A 45 8.51 -4.48 3.97
C PHE A 45 10.00 -4.19 3.98
N ILE A 46 10.42 -3.23 3.15
CA ILE A 46 11.82 -2.86 2.95
C ILE A 46 12.01 -1.43 3.48
N HIS A 47 12.81 -1.30 4.54
CA HIS A 47 13.34 0.00 4.99
C HIS A 47 14.73 0.18 4.39
N TRP A 48 14.80 0.92 3.28
CA TRP A 48 16.05 1.23 2.60
C TRP A 48 16.15 2.72 2.28
N GLY A 49 17.29 3.31 2.60
CA GLY A 49 17.57 4.73 2.37
C GLY A 49 19.03 5.06 2.71
N VAL A 50 19.38 6.35 2.75
CA VAL A 50 20.76 6.79 3.02
C VAL A 50 21.28 6.34 4.39
N TYR A 51 20.39 6.16 5.38
CA TYR A 51 20.71 5.59 6.69
C TYR A 51 21.23 4.14 6.63
N SER A 52 20.98 3.42 5.53
CA SER A 52 21.50 2.06 5.33
C SER A 52 23.00 2.04 5.04
N VAL A 53 23.60 3.17 4.66
CA VAL A 53 25.06 3.28 4.45
C VAL A 53 25.82 3.15 5.78
N PRO A 54 25.53 3.92 6.84
CA PRO A 54 26.12 3.68 8.15
C PRO A 54 25.59 2.40 8.81
N GLY A 55 24.33 2.03 8.57
CA GLY A 55 23.77 0.75 9.02
C GLY A 55 23.85 0.53 10.54
N TRP A 56 23.82 1.62 11.33
CA TRP A 56 24.16 1.59 12.75
C TRP A 56 23.05 2.17 13.63
N SER A 57 22.85 1.56 14.79
CA SER A 57 21.94 2.05 15.83
C SER A 57 22.34 1.55 17.22
N THR A 58 22.09 2.35 18.25
CA THR A 58 22.16 1.91 19.65
C THR A 58 21.11 0.83 19.90
N LYS A 59 21.41 -0.16 20.75
CA LYS A 59 20.45 -1.20 21.14
C LYS A 59 19.18 -0.55 21.70
N GLY A 60 18.02 -0.94 21.17
CA GLY A 60 16.71 -0.36 21.55
C GLY A 60 16.30 0.87 20.74
N SER A 61 17.10 1.27 19.74
CA SER A 61 16.79 2.35 18.80
C SER A 61 16.79 1.83 17.36
N TYR A 62 16.24 2.63 16.46
CA TYR A 62 16.03 2.28 15.05
C TYR A 62 17.11 2.90 14.13
N ALA A 63 17.67 2.11 13.21
CA ALA A 63 18.76 2.56 12.34
C ALA A 63 18.28 3.56 11.29
N GLU A 64 17.02 3.51 10.86
CA GLU A 64 16.43 4.48 9.94
C GLU A 64 16.31 5.89 10.54
N TRP A 65 16.43 6.02 11.87
CA TRP A 65 16.48 7.29 12.60
C TRP A 65 17.90 7.83 12.79
N TYR A 66 18.87 7.35 12.00
CA TYR A 66 20.28 7.75 12.09
C TYR A 66 20.48 9.27 12.17
N GLN A 67 19.82 10.04 11.28
CA GLN A 67 19.94 11.50 11.23
C GLN A 67 19.41 12.17 12.50
N GLN A 68 18.27 11.71 13.03
CA GLN A 68 17.73 12.22 14.29
C GLN A 68 18.71 11.97 15.43
N GLY A 69 19.33 10.79 15.46
CA GLY A 69 20.35 10.45 16.45
C GLY A 69 21.55 11.40 16.42
N LEU A 70 22.05 11.76 15.23
CA LEU A 70 23.11 12.77 15.07
C LEU A 70 22.72 14.16 15.60
N GLN A 71 21.44 14.51 15.46
CA GLN A 71 20.90 15.82 15.88
C GLN A 71 20.54 15.88 17.37
N THR A 72 20.61 14.75 18.08
CA THR A 72 20.26 14.64 19.50
C THR A 72 21.50 14.26 20.34
N THR A 73 21.35 14.17 21.65
CA THR A 73 22.39 13.76 22.60
C THR A 73 22.69 12.26 22.58
N ASP A 74 22.38 11.55 21.49
CA ASP A 74 22.84 10.17 21.33
C ASP A 74 24.34 10.17 20.99
N THR A 75 25.15 10.15 22.05
CA THR A 75 26.61 10.13 21.97
C THR A 75 27.17 8.91 21.26
N ALA A 76 26.36 7.86 21.06
CA ALA A 76 26.82 6.65 20.39
C ALA A 76 26.75 6.77 18.85
N ARG A 77 26.09 7.80 18.29
CA ARG A 77 26.10 8.13 16.84
C ARG A 77 27.06 9.25 16.45
N GLN A 78 27.68 9.95 17.41
CA GLN A 78 28.62 11.04 17.17
C GLN A 78 30.06 10.55 17.04
#